data_AF-A0A662Q530-F1
#
_entry.id   AF-A0A662Q530-F1
#
_cell.length_a   1.000
_cell.length_b   1.000
_cell.length_c   1.000
_cell.angle_alpha   90.00
_cell.angle_beta   90.00
_cell.angle_gamma   90.00
#
_symmetry.space_group_name_H-M   'P 1'
#
loop_
_entity.id
_entity.type
_entity.pdbx_description
1 polymer ?
#
loop_
_entity_poly.entity_id
_entity_poly.type
_entity_poly.pdbx_seq_one_letter_code
_entity_poly.pdbx_strand_id
1 'polypeptide(L)'
;IERGEDPDSGYVNRLILSDGRREIIVNILDEDIFAIRGAIQDALLQAEKLKGKFDGVAIAIPRKYQRAVDEDVMALHGFGLIIYDNLGAEEIIPPKIRESIRSKKEEERELDRSRSVREEEIIQLRRDFSRILKALEEIEARLDRLEKEQNKLIKRIADVENKLRELSKAEPRIREEAKAAPKTISRVKVEEGLPSYLVDNPWIEILSRRE
;
A
#
# COMPACT_ATOMS: atom_id res chain seq x y z
N ILE A 1 -23.53 28.57 6.02
CA ILE A 1 -24.46 29.47 6.74
C ILE A 1 -25.84 29.17 6.20
N GLU A 2 -26.62 28.36 6.91
CA GLU A 2 -28.03 28.19 6.59
C GLU A 2 -28.82 29.18 7.44
N ARG A 3 -29.61 30.03 6.77
CA ARG A 3 -30.64 30.85 7.42
C ARG A 3 -31.93 30.05 7.37
N GLY A 4 -32.34 29.50 8.50
CA GLY A 4 -33.63 28.85 8.64
C GLY A 4 -34.60 29.81 9.31
N GLU A 5 -35.69 30.16 8.62
CA GLU A 5 -36.88 30.69 9.27
C GLU A 5 -37.61 29.50 9.90
N ASP A 6 -37.61 29.43 11.23
CA ASP A 6 -38.37 28.40 11.96
C ASP A 6 -39.85 28.79 11.96
N PRO A 7 -40.78 27.89 11.58
CA PRO A 7 -42.22 28.18 11.55
C PRO A 7 -42.85 28.39 12.93
N ASP A 8 -42.17 28.01 14.02
CA ASP A 8 -42.67 28.07 15.39
C ASP A 8 -42.33 29.39 16.12
N SER A 9 -41.47 30.24 15.56
CA SER A 9 -41.03 31.49 16.18
C SER A 9 -40.88 32.56 15.12
N GLY A 10 -41.99 33.20 14.74
CA GLY A 10 -42.04 34.24 13.69
C GLY A 10 -41.27 35.53 14.00
N TYR A 11 -40.42 35.52 15.04
CA TYR A 11 -39.70 36.69 15.52
C TYR A 11 -38.18 36.46 15.63
N VAL A 12 -37.66 35.23 15.52
CA VAL A 12 -36.23 34.97 15.78
C VAL A 12 -35.53 34.51 14.52
N ASN A 13 -34.62 35.34 14.02
CA ASN A 13 -33.73 34.96 12.93
C ASN A 13 -32.67 34.01 13.44
N ARG A 14 -32.48 32.86 12.77
CA ARG A 14 -31.54 31.84 13.22
C ARG A 14 -30.41 31.62 12.24
N LEU A 15 -29.21 31.48 12.78
CA LEU A 15 -28.00 31.21 12.03
C LEU A 15 -27.29 30.00 12.62
N ILE A 16 -27.06 28.98 11.79
CA ILE A 16 -26.32 27.78 12.18
C ILE A 16 -24.90 27.86 11.63
N LEU A 17 -23.93 27.77 12.54
CA LEU A 17 -22.49 27.69 12.28
C LEU A 17 -22.04 26.26 12.50
N SER A 18 -21.50 25.63 11.44
CA SER A 18 -20.96 24.27 11.52
C SER A 18 -19.52 24.27 11.01
N ASP A 19 -18.65 23.61 11.77
CA ASP A 19 -17.26 23.29 11.37
C ASP A 19 -17.14 21.80 11.00
N GLY A 20 -18.25 21.13 10.67
CA GLY A 20 -18.33 19.71 10.34
C GLY A 20 -18.20 18.75 11.54
N ARG A 21 -17.60 19.20 12.65
CA ARG A 21 -17.52 18.45 13.93
C ARG A 21 -18.43 18.98 15.01
N ARG A 22 -18.75 20.27 14.95
CA ARG A 22 -19.55 20.97 15.95
C ARG A 22 -20.51 21.92 15.27
N GLU A 23 -21.71 21.99 15.82
CA GLU A 23 -22.76 22.90 15.36
C GLU A 23 -23.14 23.87 16.48
N ILE A 24 -22.96 25.15 16.21
CA ILE A 24 -23.37 26.25 17.09
C ILE A 24 -24.53 26.97 16.43
N ILE A 25 -25.59 27.17 17.20
CA ILE A 25 -26.76 27.92 16.77
C ILE A 25 -26.75 29.31 17.39
N VAL A 26 -27.00 30.32 16.56
CA VAL A 26 -27.09 31.72 16.97
C VAL A 26 -28.51 32.20 16.70
N ASN A 27 -29.23 32.55 17.76
CA ASN A 27 -30.54 33.18 17.69
C ASN A 27 -30.37 34.70 17.70
N ILE A 28 -30.69 35.34 16.58
CA ILE A 28 -30.60 36.78 16.38
C ILE A 28 -31.94 37.40 16.75
N LEU A 29 -31.90 38.29 17.75
CA LEU A 29 -33.05 39.05 18.20
C LEU A 29 -33.04 40.43 17.55
N ASP A 30 -34.08 40.74 16.77
CA ASP A 30 -34.30 42.03 16.15
C ASP A 30 -34.86 43.06 17.14
N GLU A 31 -34.76 44.36 16.82
CA GLU A 31 -35.20 45.45 17.70
C GLU A 31 -36.71 45.36 18.06
N ASP A 32 -37.54 44.91 17.11
CA ASP A 32 -38.99 44.80 17.27
C ASP A 32 -39.41 43.80 18.36
N ILE A 33 -38.57 42.80 18.63
CA ILE A 33 -38.82 41.76 19.63
C ILE A 33 -38.79 42.34 21.05
N PHE A 34 -37.95 43.35 21.28
CA PHE A 34 -37.82 43.99 22.59
C PHE A 34 -39.05 44.83 22.95
N ALA A 35 -39.89 45.19 21.97
CA ALA A 35 -41.17 45.84 22.23
C ALA A 35 -42.23 44.86 22.78
N ILE A 36 -42.07 43.55 22.52
CA ILE A 36 -43.01 42.51 22.94
C ILE A 36 -42.61 42.00 24.32
N ARG A 37 -43.50 42.20 25.31
CA ARG A 37 -43.27 41.73 26.68
C ARG A 37 -43.15 40.20 26.71
N GLY A 38 -42.02 39.72 27.21
CA GLY A 38 -41.76 38.28 27.40
C GLY A 38 -41.10 37.58 26.21
N ALA A 39 -40.88 38.27 25.09
CA ALA A 39 -40.27 37.64 23.92
C ALA A 39 -38.80 37.21 24.16
N ILE A 40 -38.05 37.95 24.98
CA ILE A 40 -36.70 37.55 25.42
C ILE A 40 -36.75 36.24 26.22
N GLN A 41 -37.74 36.08 27.09
CA GLN A 41 -37.90 34.89 27.93
C GLN A 41 -38.27 33.68 27.07
N ASP A 42 -39.15 33.87 26.08
CA ASP A 42 -39.47 32.82 25.11
C ASP A 42 -38.25 32.45 24.24
N ALA A 43 -37.48 33.44 23.77
CA ALA A 43 -36.23 33.20 23.05
C ALA A 43 -35.21 32.40 23.88
N LEU A 44 -35.10 32.69 25.18
CA LEU A 44 -34.27 31.93 26.12
C LEU A 44 -34.77 30.49 26.31
N LEU A 45 -36.08 30.29 26.43
CA LEU A 45 -36.68 28.96 26.56
C LEU A 45 -36.50 28.13 25.28
N GLN A 46 -36.65 28.76 24.11
CA GLN A 46 -36.35 28.15 22.82
C GLN A 46 -34.86 27.81 22.71
N ALA A 47 -33.97 28.72 23.12
CA ALA A 47 -32.54 28.48 23.18
C ALA A 47 -32.19 27.29 24.09
N GLU A 48 -32.89 27.11 25.20
CA GLU A 48 -32.74 25.95 26.09
C GLU A 48 -33.10 24.64 25.36
N LYS A 49 -34.24 24.59 24.66
CA LYS A 49 -34.63 23.42 23.85
C LYS A 49 -33.57 23.07 22.80
N LEU A 50 -32.90 24.08 22.24
CA LEU A 50 -31.86 23.90 21.22
C LEU A 50 -30.55 23.35 21.78
N LYS A 51 -30.26 23.53 23.07
CA LYS A 51 -29.09 22.87 23.74
C LYS A 51 -29.19 21.34 23.75
N GLY A 52 -30.37 20.79 23.49
CA GLY A 52 -30.57 19.36 23.28
C GLY A 52 -30.15 18.86 21.90
N LYS A 53 -30.11 19.75 20.89
CA LYS A 53 -29.88 19.40 19.48
C LYS A 53 -28.51 19.83 18.97
N PHE A 54 -28.02 20.99 19.43
CA PHE A 54 -26.78 21.62 18.98
C PHE A 54 -25.71 21.59 20.08
N ASP A 55 -24.45 21.69 19.69
CA ASP A 55 -23.31 21.65 20.62
C ASP A 55 -23.19 22.95 21.40
N GLY A 56 -23.50 24.10 20.78
CA GLY A 56 -23.49 25.40 21.44
C GLY A 56 -24.69 26.23 21.04
N VAL A 57 -25.18 27.06 21.96
CA VAL A 57 -26.29 27.99 21.70
C VAL A 57 -25.87 29.38 22.15
N ALA A 58 -25.92 30.34 21.22
CA ALA A 58 -25.67 31.75 21.47
C ALA A 58 -26.89 32.61 21.09
N ILE A 59 -27.04 33.75 21.75
CA ILE A 59 -28.07 34.73 21.51
C ILE A 59 -27.39 36.02 21.09
N ALA A 60 -27.81 36.56 19.95
CA ALA A 60 -27.33 37.83 19.43
C ALA A 60 -28.38 38.92 19.67
N ILE A 61 -27.99 40.01 20.34
CA ILE A 61 -28.86 41.14 20.67
C ILE A 61 -28.33 42.46 20.11
N PRO A 62 -29.20 43.42 19.75
CA PRO A 62 -28.75 44.74 19.32
C PRO A 62 -28.14 45.48 20.50
N ARG A 63 -27.07 46.25 20.25
CA ARG A 63 -26.33 47.01 21.28
C ARG A 63 -27.21 47.93 22.15
N LYS A 64 -28.28 48.49 21.56
CA LYS A 64 -29.26 49.33 22.27
C LYS A 64 -29.94 48.61 23.45
N TYR A 65 -30.03 47.28 23.39
CA TYR A 65 -30.74 46.45 24.36
C TYR A 65 -29.82 45.58 25.20
N GLN A 66 -28.51 45.84 25.23
CA GLN A 66 -27.54 45.11 26.06
C GLN A 66 -28.01 44.99 27.52
N ARG A 67 -28.54 46.07 28.10
CA ARG A 67 -29.00 46.11 29.50
C ARG A 67 -30.25 45.29 29.78
N ALA A 68 -30.97 44.83 28.74
CA ALA A 68 -32.16 44.00 28.91
C ALA A 68 -31.80 42.54 29.23
N VAL A 69 -30.54 42.16 29.07
CA VAL A 69 -30.02 40.81 29.28
C VAL A 69 -28.96 40.83 30.37
N ASP A 70 -29.05 39.88 31.28
CA ASP A 70 -28.06 39.70 32.35
C ASP A 70 -26.96 38.73 31.89
N GLU A 71 -25.72 39.21 31.90
CA GLU A 71 -24.52 38.48 31.52
C GLU A 71 -24.29 37.26 32.43
N ASP A 72 -24.53 37.40 33.73
CA ASP A 72 -24.32 36.33 34.72
C ASP A 72 -25.31 35.19 34.51
N VAL A 73 -26.56 35.53 34.19
CA VAL A 73 -27.62 34.55 33.89
C VAL A 73 -27.29 33.77 32.61
N MET A 74 -26.80 34.47 31.58
CA MET A 74 -26.37 33.83 30.33
C MET A 74 -25.22 32.85 30.57
N ALA A 75 -24.19 33.28 31.30
CA ALA A 75 -23.04 32.44 31.62
C ALA A 75 -23.42 31.24 32.50
N LEU A 76 -24.25 31.44 33.52
CA LEU A 76 -24.73 30.40 34.43
C LEU A 76 -25.44 29.27 33.67
N HIS A 77 -26.33 29.64 32.76
CA HIS A 77 -27.03 28.67 31.94
C HIS A 77 -26.16 28.14 30.79
N GLY A 78 -25.02 28.78 30.49
CA GLY A 78 -24.10 28.40 29.42
C GLY A 78 -24.57 28.84 28.03
N PHE A 79 -25.34 29.92 27.94
CA PHE A 79 -25.66 30.58 26.67
C PHE A 79 -24.53 31.53 26.28
N GLY A 80 -24.20 31.56 24.98
CA GLY A 80 -23.35 32.60 24.44
C GLY A 80 -24.14 33.91 24.28
N LEU A 81 -23.47 35.04 24.46
CA LEU A 81 -24.04 36.37 24.26
C LEU A 81 -23.19 37.12 23.23
N ILE A 82 -23.86 37.52 22.16
CA ILE A 82 -23.28 38.31 21.08
C ILE A 82 -24.03 39.63 21.03
N ILE A 83 -23.31 40.74 20.99
CA ILE A 83 -23.87 42.07 20.80
C ILE A 83 -23.56 42.51 19.39
N TYR A 84 -24.59 42.91 18.63
CA TYR A 84 -24.39 43.40 17.28
C TYR A 84 -24.90 44.83 17.10
N ASP A 85 -24.29 45.52 16.15
CA ASP A 85 -24.65 46.86 15.69
C ASP A 85 -24.33 46.94 14.18
N ASN A 86 -24.64 48.06 13.54
CA ASN A 86 -24.34 48.31 12.12
C ASN A 86 -22.84 48.26 11.80
N LEU A 87 -21.97 48.34 12.82
CA LEU A 87 -20.51 48.29 12.70
C LEU A 87 -19.94 46.86 12.79
N GLY A 88 -20.68 45.89 13.32
CA GLY A 88 -20.20 44.53 13.52
C GLY A 88 -20.86 43.83 14.70
N ALA A 89 -20.41 42.60 14.97
CA ALA A 89 -20.86 41.78 16.08
C ALA A 89 -19.68 41.45 17.01
N GLU A 90 -19.87 41.62 18.30
CA GLU A 90 -18.91 41.37 19.37
C GLU A 90 -19.43 40.25 20.27
N GLU A 91 -18.62 39.23 20.48
CA GLU A 91 -18.93 38.15 21.42
C GLU A 91 -18.52 38.57 22.83
N ILE A 92 -19.50 38.68 23.73
CA ILE A 92 -19.28 39.08 25.13
C ILE A 92 -19.12 37.83 26.00
N ILE A 93 -19.97 36.82 25.78
CA ILE A 93 -19.92 35.55 26.51
C ILE A 93 -19.83 34.40 25.50
N PRO A 94 -18.83 33.52 25.62
CA PRO A 94 -18.76 32.34 24.79
C PRO A 94 -19.81 31.29 25.19
N PRO A 95 -20.47 30.63 24.23
CA PRO A 95 -21.42 29.58 24.53
C PRO A 95 -20.71 28.37 25.16
N LYS A 96 -21.35 27.74 26.15
CA LYS A 96 -20.84 26.50 26.72
C LYS A 96 -21.05 25.37 25.73
N ILE A 97 -19.96 24.96 25.09
CA ILE A 97 -19.98 23.86 24.10
C ILE A 97 -20.18 22.55 24.86
N ARG A 98 -21.27 21.86 24.54
CA ARG A 98 -21.54 20.50 24.96
C ARG A 98 -20.64 19.58 24.16
N GLU A 99 -19.86 18.75 24.84
CA GLU A 99 -19.26 17.58 24.19
C GLU A 99 -20.40 16.64 23.81
N SER A 100 -20.83 16.68 22.55
CA SER A 100 -21.80 15.73 22.06
C SER A 100 -21.27 14.32 22.27
N ILE A 101 -22.07 13.50 22.95
CA ILE A 101 -21.81 12.06 23.09
C ILE A 101 -21.81 11.38 21.70
N ARG A 102 -22.36 12.04 20.66
CA ARG A 102 -22.30 11.54 19.27
C ARG A 102 -20.87 11.50 18.76
N SER A 103 -20.07 12.56 18.98
CA SER A 103 -18.65 12.57 18.59
C SER A 103 -17.87 11.42 19.24
N LYS A 104 -18.04 11.17 20.56
CA LYS A 104 -17.33 10.07 21.23
C LYS A 104 -17.76 8.68 20.73
N LYS A 105 -19.07 8.44 20.52
CA LYS A 105 -19.57 7.12 20.05
C LYS A 105 -19.28 6.86 18.58
N GLU A 106 -19.30 7.88 17.73
CA GLU A 106 -18.95 7.75 16.31
C GLU A 106 -17.44 7.59 16.15
N GLU A 107 -16.63 8.37 16.89
CA GLU A 107 -15.17 8.20 16.95
C GLU A 107 -14.80 6.81 17.49
N GLU A 108 -15.40 6.32 18.57
CA GLU A 108 -15.15 4.96 19.08
C GLU A 108 -15.49 3.88 18.04
N ARG A 109 -16.62 4.01 17.35
CA ARG A 109 -17.03 3.04 16.31
C ARG A 109 -16.12 3.07 15.08
N GLU A 110 -15.66 4.25 14.67
CA GLU A 110 -14.70 4.39 13.56
C GLU A 110 -13.30 3.89 13.96
N LEU A 111 -12.87 4.15 15.19
CA LEU A 111 -11.61 3.64 15.73
C LEU A 111 -11.60 2.12 15.84
N ASP A 112 -12.69 1.51 16.31
CA ASP A 112 -12.81 0.05 16.39
C ASP A 112 -12.84 -0.60 15.00
N ARG A 113 -13.60 -0.04 14.05
CA ARG A 113 -13.58 -0.52 12.65
C ARG A 113 -12.18 -0.39 12.03
N SER A 114 -11.52 0.74 12.25
CA SER A 114 -10.17 0.97 11.74
C SER A 114 -9.14 0.03 12.38
N ARG A 115 -9.32 -0.34 13.66
CA ARG A 115 -8.48 -1.33 14.34
C ARG A 115 -8.69 -2.72 13.78
N SER A 116 -9.94 -3.15 13.59
CA SER A 116 -10.25 -4.47 13.01
C SER A 116 -9.67 -4.63 11.59
N VAL A 117 -9.81 -3.62 10.73
CA VAL A 117 -9.24 -3.66 9.37
C VAL A 117 -7.71 -3.74 9.42
N ARG A 118 -7.05 -2.98 10.29
CA ARG A 118 -5.59 -3.04 10.46
C ARG A 118 -5.13 -4.40 10.98
N GLU A 119 -5.88 -5.04 11.87
CA GLU A 119 -5.56 -6.38 12.37
C GLU A 119 -5.63 -7.43 11.26
N GLU A 120 -6.65 -7.35 10.40
CA GLU A 120 -6.81 -8.22 9.23
C GLU A 120 -5.65 -8.04 8.22
N GLU A 121 -5.28 -6.79 7.93
CA GLU A 121 -4.13 -6.46 7.09
C GLU A 121 -2.82 -7.00 7.68
N ILE A 122 -2.61 -6.85 8.99
CA ILE A 122 -1.43 -7.39 9.68
C ILE A 122 -1.38 -8.93 9.58
N ILE A 123 -2.51 -9.61 9.70
CA ILE A 123 -2.60 -11.07 9.55
C ILE A 123 -2.26 -11.48 8.11
N GLN A 124 -2.76 -10.76 7.10
CA GLN A 124 -2.44 -11.00 5.70
C GLN A 124 -0.95 -10.79 5.42
N LEU A 125 -0.39 -9.66 5.86
CA LEU A 125 1.04 -9.36 5.71
C LEU A 125 1.93 -10.42 6.36
N ARG A 126 1.58 -10.90 7.56
CA ARG A 126 2.31 -12.00 8.22
C ARG A 126 2.25 -13.30 7.41
N ARG A 127 1.10 -13.60 6.80
CA ARG A 127 0.93 -14.79 5.95
C ARG A 127 1.76 -14.69 4.68
N ASP A 128 1.78 -13.53 4.04
CA ASP A 128 2.56 -13.31 2.83
C ASP A 128 4.06 -13.30 3.10
N PHE A 129 4.49 -12.71 4.22
CA PHE A 129 5.89 -12.79 4.65
C PHE A 129 6.33 -14.24 4.87
N SER A 130 5.48 -15.06 5.49
CA SER A 130 5.76 -16.50 5.69
C SER A 130 5.84 -17.27 4.36
N ARG A 131 5.09 -16.87 3.33
CA ARG A 131 5.19 -17.47 1.98
C ARG A 131 6.49 -17.07 1.30
N ILE A 132 6.90 -15.81 1.42
CA ILE A 132 8.14 -15.30 0.85
C ILE A 132 9.35 -16.01 1.48
N LEU A 133 9.37 -16.18 2.80
CA LEU A 133 10.45 -16.91 3.48
C LEU A 133 10.61 -18.33 2.95
N LYS A 134 9.51 -19.07 2.79
CA LYS A 134 9.53 -20.42 2.22
C LYS A 134 10.06 -20.45 0.77
N ALA A 135 9.65 -19.46 -0.04
CA ALA A 135 10.14 -19.35 -1.41
C ALA A 135 11.65 -19.04 -1.45
N LEU A 136 12.14 -18.20 -0.53
CA LEU A 136 13.57 -17.91 -0.39
C LEU A 136 14.37 -19.15 0.02
N GLU A 137 13.91 -19.90 1.02
CA GLU A 137 14.54 -21.18 1.44
C GLU A 137 14.62 -22.18 0.26
N GLU A 138 13.57 -22.25 -0.56
CA GLU A 138 13.57 -23.13 -1.74
C GLU A 138 14.57 -22.66 -2.81
N ILE A 139 14.68 -21.35 -3.04
CA ILE A 139 15.65 -20.78 -3.98
C ILE A 139 17.07 -21.02 -3.50
N GLU A 140 17.35 -20.83 -2.21
CA GLU A 140 18.66 -21.06 -1.61
C GLU A 140 19.06 -22.54 -1.77
N ALA A 141 18.15 -23.48 -1.47
CA ALA A 141 18.39 -24.90 -1.69
C ALA A 141 18.63 -25.27 -3.17
N ARG A 142 18.01 -24.56 -4.11
CA ARG A 142 18.26 -24.74 -5.56
C ARG A 142 19.62 -24.19 -5.96
N LEU A 143 20.04 -23.04 -5.43
CA LEU A 143 21.36 -22.46 -5.66
C LEU A 143 22.47 -23.39 -5.15
N ASP A 144 22.33 -23.93 -3.95
CA ASP A 144 23.28 -24.89 -3.37
C ASP A 144 23.47 -26.14 -4.26
N ARG A 145 22.40 -26.62 -4.89
CA ARG A 145 22.46 -27.76 -5.81
C ARG A 145 23.19 -27.39 -7.08
N LEU A 146 22.87 -26.24 -7.67
CA LEU A 146 23.53 -25.73 -8.87
C LEU A 146 25.01 -25.48 -8.64
N GLU A 147 25.41 -24.94 -7.48
CA GLU A 147 26.81 -24.73 -7.13
C GLU A 147 27.57 -26.06 -7.01
N LYS A 148 26.95 -27.09 -6.40
CA LYS A 148 27.53 -28.44 -6.35
C LYS A 148 27.71 -29.05 -7.75
N GLU A 149 26.74 -28.85 -8.64
CA GLU A 149 26.82 -29.30 -10.03
C GLU A 149 27.92 -28.57 -10.81
N GLN A 150 28.00 -27.25 -10.67
CA GLN A 150 29.05 -26.43 -11.26
C GLN A 150 30.44 -26.90 -10.81
N ASN A 151 30.63 -27.12 -9.50
CA ASN A 151 31.89 -27.62 -8.96
C ASN A 151 32.26 -29.01 -9.48
N LYS A 152 31.28 -29.90 -9.70
CA LYS A 152 31.52 -31.21 -10.33
C LYS A 152 31.95 -31.07 -11.79
N LEU A 153 31.31 -30.15 -12.54
CA LEU A 153 31.66 -29.88 -13.93
C LEU A 153 33.06 -29.29 -14.05
N ILE A 154 33.42 -28.34 -13.19
CA ILE A 154 34.77 -27.76 -13.13
C ILE A 154 35.82 -28.87 -12.92
N LYS A 155 35.60 -29.79 -11.97
CA LYS A 155 36.51 -30.93 -11.75
C LYS A 155 36.63 -31.83 -12.98
N ARG A 156 35.50 -32.17 -13.61
CA ARG A 156 35.49 -32.99 -14.85
C ARG A 156 36.24 -32.32 -15.99
N ILE A 157 36.07 -31.01 -16.16
CA ILE A 157 36.80 -30.24 -17.19
C ILE A 157 38.30 -30.26 -16.88
N ALA A 158 38.71 -30.02 -15.64
CA ALA A 158 40.11 -30.09 -15.24
C ALA A 158 40.72 -31.48 -15.51
N ASP A 159 39.99 -32.56 -15.22
CA ASP A 159 40.43 -33.92 -15.52
C ASP A 159 40.61 -34.17 -17.03
N VAL A 160 39.67 -33.67 -17.84
CA VAL A 160 39.75 -33.78 -19.32
C VAL A 160 40.92 -32.95 -19.86
N GLU A 161 41.11 -31.73 -19.37
CA GLU A 161 42.25 -30.88 -19.74
C GLU A 161 43.59 -31.54 -19.37
N ASN A 162 43.68 -32.17 -18.19
CA ASN A 162 44.88 -32.90 -17.78
C ASN A 162 45.15 -34.10 -18.69
N LYS A 163 44.13 -34.92 -19.00
CA LYS A 163 44.26 -36.05 -19.94
C LYS A 163 44.68 -35.59 -21.34
N LEU A 164 44.11 -34.48 -21.82
CA LEU A 164 44.48 -33.90 -23.10
C LEU A 164 45.95 -33.44 -23.11
N ARG A 165 46.42 -32.82 -22.02
CA ARG A 165 47.84 -32.46 -21.84
C ARG A 165 48.76 -33.68 -21.81
N GLU A 166 48.36 -34.77 -21.17
CA GLU A 166 49.14 -36.01 -21.14
C GLU A 166 49.24 -36.66 -22.52
N LEU A 167 48.12 -36.74 -23.25
CA LEU A 167 48.10 -37.27 -24.62
C LEU A 167 48.94 -36.42 -25.57
N SER A 168 48.83 -35.08 -25.49
CA SER A 168 49.64 -34.16 -26.27
C SER A 168 51.16 -34.28 -25.97
N LYS A 169 51.53 -34.65 -24.74
CA LYS A 169 52.93 -34.97 -24.37
C LYS A 169 53.38 -36.37 -24.81
N ALA A 170 52.46 -37.30 -25.09
CA ALA A 170 52.77 -38.64 -25.59
C ALA A 170 52.93 -38.70 -27.12
N GLU A 171 52.24 -37.83 -27.86
CA GLU A 171 52.39 -37.68 -29.31
C GLU A 171 53.82 -37.41 -29.84
N PRO A 172 54.73 -36.66 -29.17
CA PRO A 172 56.10 -36.53 -29.65
C PRO A 172 56.93 -37.82 -29.56
N ARG A 173 56.51 -38.85 -28.81
CA ARG A 173 57.28 -40.12 -28.70
C ARG A 173 57.02 -41.10 -29.84
N ILE A 174 55.82 -41.12 -30.39
CA ILE A 174 55.43 -42.05 -31.47
C ILE A 174 56.12 -41.69 -32.81
N ARG A 175 56.53 -40.43 -32.99
CA ARG A 175 57.19 -39.96 -34.21
C ARG A 175 58.66 -40.35 -34.34
N GLU A 176 59.34 -40.73 -33.25
CA GLU A 176 60.74 -41.18 -33.31
C GLU A 176 60.87 -42.68 -33.62
N GLU A 177 59.93 -43.52 -33.19
CA GLU A 177 59.98 -44.96 -33.44
C GLU A 177 59.60 -45.36 -34.90
N ALA A 178 58.86 -44.51 -35.62
CA ALA A 178 58.40 -44.79 -36.98
C ALA A 178 59.44 -44.59 -38.11
N LYS A 179 60.70 -44.22 -37.79
CA LYS A 179 61.75 -43.97 -38.81
C LYS A 179 62.65 -45.18 -39.14
N ALA A 180 62.41 -46.36 -38.56
CA ALA A 180 63.16 -47.56 -38.86
C ALA A 180 62.42 -48.49 -39.85
N ALA A 181 62.60 -48.21 -41.15
CA ALA A 181 62.52 -49.09 -42.34
C ALA A 181 61.24 -49.95 -42.60
N PRO A 182 60.55 -49.77 -43.75
CA PRO A 182 59.62 -50.75 -44.29
C PRO A 182 60.32 -51.76 -45.21
N LYS A 183 60.03 -53.07 -45.02
CA LYS A 183 60.34 -54.13 -45.98
C LYS A 183 59.26 -54.19 -47.06
N THR A 184 59.72 -54.14 -48.31
CA THR A 184 58.97 -54.28 -49.55
C THR A 184 58.30 -55.65 -49.64
N ILE A 185 56.98 -55.70 -49.91
CA ILE A 185 56.32 -56.89 -50.44
C ILE A 185 55.61 -56.50 -51.74
N SER A 186 55.89 -57.31 -52.75
CA SER A 186 55.55 -57.19 -54.17
C SER A 186 54.05 -57.08 -54.46
N ARG A 187 53.68 -56.08 -55.24
CA ARG A 187 52.33 -55.88 -55.80
C ARG A 187 52.15 -56.81 -57.00
N VAL A 188 51.26 -57.80 -56.90
CA VAL A 188 50.80 -58.61 -58.03
C VAL A 188 49.80 -57.78 -58.84
N LYS A 189 49.92 -57.82 -60.18
CA LYS A 189 49.09 -57.09 -61.13
C LYS A 189 47.62 -57.52 -61.01
N VAL A 190 46.73 -56.56 -60.77
CA VAL A 190 45.27 -56.74 -60.78
C VAL A 190 44.74 -56.20 -62.12
N GLU A 191 43.85 -56.97 -62.74
CA GLU A 191 43.25 -56.78 -64.06
C GLU A 191 42.46 -55.47 -64.19
N GLU A 192 42.46 -54.88 -65.38
CA GLU A 192 41.75 -53.65 -65.73
C GLU A 192 40.23 -53.87 -65.68
N GLY A 193 39.56 -53.34 -64.65
CA GLY A 193 38.10 -53.39 -64.55
C GLY A 193 37.48 -53.17 -63.17
N LEU A 194 38.28 -53.07 -62.10
CA LEU A 194 37.77 -52.82 -60.75
C LEU A 194 37.66 -51.31 -60.44
N PRO A 195 36.50 -50.83 -59.93
CA PRO A 195 36.36 -49.46 -59.44
C PRO A 195 37.41 -49.10 -58.37
N SER A 196 37.86 -47.83 -58.34
CA SER A 196 39.02 -47.38 -57.53
C SER A 196 38.93 -47.66 -56.03
N TYR A 197 37.73 -47.83 -55.48
CA TYR A 197 37.50 -48.13 -54.06
C TYR A 197 37.76 -49.60 -53.67
N LEU A 198 37.93 -50.50 -54.65
CA LEU A 198 38.14 -51.93 -54.41
C LEU A 198 39.60 -52.37 -54.60
N VAL A 199 40.48 -51.46 -55.01
CA VAL A 199 41.89 -51.76 -55.33
C VAL A 199 42.70 -52.15 -54.09
N ASP A 200 42.31 -51.67 -52.89
CA ASP A 200 43.01 -51.92 -51.63
C ASP A 200 42.10 -52.60 -50.57
N ASN A 201 41.13 -53.42 -50.99
CA ASN A 201 40.28 -54.15 -50.06
C ASN A 201 40.86 -55.55 -49.72
N PRO A 202 41.35 -55.77 -48.48
CA PRO A 202 42.01 -57.04 -48.08
C PRO A 202 41.06 -58.24 -48.09
N TRP A 203 39.74 -58.03 -48.07
CA TRP A 203 38.75 -59.10 -48.11
C TRP A 203 38.60 -59.73 -49.50
N ILE A 204 38.98 -59.01 -50.56
CA ILE A 204 38.93 -59.53 -51.94
C ILE A 204 39.91 -60.71 -52.10
N GLU A 205 41.13 -60.60 -51.56
CA GLU A 205 42.10 -61.71 -51.61
C GLU A 205 41.59 -62.95 -50.86
N ILE A 206 40.90 -62.76 -49.74
CA ILE A 206 40.37 -63.84 -48.91
C ILE A 206 39.21 -64.56 -49.61
N LEU A 207 38.34 -63.80 -50.29
CA LEU A 207 37.19 -64.35 -51.01
C LEU A 207 37.59 -65.02 -52.33
N SER A 208 38.55 -64.46 -53.08
CA SER A 208 39.04 -65.05 -54.33
C SER A 208 39.70 -66.43 -54.17
N ARG A 209 40.17 -66.77 -52.96
CA ARG A 209 40.81 -68.07 -52.68
C ARG A 209 39.84 -69.18 -52.25
N ARG A 210 38.54 -68.88 -52.14
CA ARG A 210 37.54 -69.79 -51.57
C ARG A 210 36.54 -70.37 -52.58
N GLU A 211 36.79 -70.18 -53.87
CA GLU A 211 36.15 -70.95 -54.96
C GLU A 211 37.13 -71.94 -55.59
#